data_AF-A0A2M8HHM2-F1
#
_entry.id   AF-A0A2M8HHM2-F1
#
_cell.length_a   1.000
_cell.length_b   1.000
_cell.length_c   1.000
_cell.angle_alpha   90.00
_cell.angle_beta   90.00
_cell.angle_gamma   90.00
#
_symmetry.space_group_name_H-M   'P 1'
#
loop_
_entity.id
_entity.type
_entity.pdbx_description
1 polymer ?
#
loop_
_entity_poly.entity_id
_entity_poly.type
_entity_poly.pdbx_seq_one_letter_code
_entity_poly.pdbx_strand_id
1 'polypeptide(L)'
;MDKNKWMLLIGATIAILLAIIIFKNKDEIKESVSSVTEESEEAKNSRSGFDSGFMNFPEAPKPDEDVLVSQAEKLWPHALEPRDPHRREKVRKEWQDFAKVYPKNIYIPNEIRGTLTAAEEKSAIETLDAYTSIDAKFASMNAASKYANPGTEPTAPNQKDVSAKEMTQYFDYKIQEIESRIELLEYTMEKARLSSIEESTAKNDIASLKKELANLKDVKAQVPNS
;
A
#
# COMPACT_ATOMS: atom_id res chain seq x y z
N MET A 1 -28.12 65.84 -16.85
CA MET A 1 -26.84 65.31 -16.33
C MET A 1 -26.29 64.36 -17.38
N ASP A 2 -25.11 64.67 -17.93
CA ASP A 2 -24.64 64.08 -19.19
C ASP A 2 -24.29 62.60 -19.03
N LYS A 3 -24.61 61.76 -20.03
CA LYS A 3 -24.37 60.30 -20.01
C LYS A 3 -22.92 59.94 -19.66
N ASN A 4 -21.96 60.79 -20.04
CA ASN A 4 -20.55 60.63 -19.74
C ASN A 4 -20.22 60.80 -18.24
N LYS A 5 -20.95 61.67 -17.53
CA LYS A 5 -20.81 61.81 -16.07
C LYS A 5 -21.39 60.61 -15.33
N TRP A 6 -22.44 59.99 -15.88
CA TRP A 6 -23.03 58.77 -15.32
C TRP A 6 -22.11 57.55 -15.51
N MET A 7 -21.46 57.41 -16.67
CA MET A 7 -20.44 56.36 -16.88
C MET A 7 -19.21 56.53 -15.97
N LEU A 8 -18.76 57.76 -15.71
CA LEU A 8 -17.65 58.01 -14.79
C LEU A 8 -18.03 57.71 -13.33
N LEU A 9 -19.27 58.04 -12.92
CA LEU A 9 -19.77 57.70 -11.59
C LEU A 9 -19.90 56.17 -11.40
N ILE A 10 -20.41 55.46 -12.41
CA ILE A 10 -20.50 53.99 -12.39
C ILE A 10 -19.10 53.36 -12.33
N GLY A 11 -18.17 53.83 -13.16
CA GLY A 11 -16.79 53.35 -13.14
C GLY A 11 -16.12 53.56 -11.78
N ALA A 12 -16.32 54.73 -11.17
CA ALA A 12 -15.79 55.02 -9.83
C ALA A 12 -16.42 54.11 -8.76
N THR A 13 -17.73 53.85 -8.81
CA THR A 13 -18.39 52.93 -7.86
C THR A 13 -17.91 51.48 -7.99
N ILE A 14 -17.66 51.01 -9.22
CA ILE A 14 -17.13 49.65 -9.46
C ILE A 14 -15.68 49.54 -8.97
N ALA A 15 -14.85 50.56 -9.19
CA ALA A 15 -13.48 50.58 -8.70
C ALA A 15 -13.40 50.57 -7.17
N ILE A 16 -14.30 51.30 -6.50
CA ILE A 16 -14.40 51.31 -5.04
C ILE A 16 -14.88 49.96 -4.50
N LEU A 17 -15.87 49.33 -5.15
CA LEU A 17 -16.33 47.98 -4.80
C LEU A 17 -15.20 46.94 -4.95
N LEU A 18 -14.42 46.99 -6.03
CA LEU A 18 -13.26 46.11 -6.23
C LEU A 18 -12.17 46.37 -5.18
N ALA A 19 -11.91 47.61 -4.81
CA ALA A 19 -10.94 47.95 -3.76
C ALA A 19 -11.37 47.40 -2.39
N ILE A 20 -12.67 47.45 -2.06
CA ILE A 20 -13.23 46.88 -0.82
C ILE A 20 -13.13 45.35 -0.82
N ILE A 21 -13.39 44.69 -1.95
CA ILE A 21 -13.25 43.22 -2.08
C ILE A 21 -11.77 42.82 -1.90
N ILE A 22 -10.83 43.53 -2.52
CA ILE A 22 -9.40 43.24 -2.39
C ILE A 22 -8.91 43.49 -0.96
N PHE A 23 -9.38 44.55 -0.29
CA PHE A 23 -9.01 44.83 1.10
C PHE A 23 -9.61 43.83 2.09
N LYS A 24 -10.89 43.45 1.96
CA LYS A 24 -11.50 42.41 2.80
C LYS A 24 -10.82 41.05 2.64
N ASN A 25 -10.48 40.67 1.42
CA ASN A 25 -9.69 39.44 1.20
C ASN A 25 -8.29 39.54 1.79
N LYS A 26 -7.68 40.73 1.89
CA LYS A 26 -6.32 40.86 2.41
C LYS A 26 -6.24 40.59 3.92
N ASP A 27 -7.32 40.88 4.66
CA ASP A 27 -7.42 40.59 6.09
C ASP A 27 -7.80 39.11 6.33
N GLU A 28 -8.69 38.54 5.50
CA GLU A 28 -8.97 37.08 5.54
C GLU A 28 -7.78 36.22 5.07
N ILE A 29 -6.94 36.71 4.15
CA ILE A 29 -5.70 36.04 3.74
C ILE A 29 -4.64 36.16 4.84
N LYS A 30 -4.63 37.21 5.66
CA LYS A 30 -3.69 37.30 6.79
C LYS A 30 -4.07 36.37 7.95
N GLU A 31 -5.36 36.21 8.26
CA GLU A 31 -5.79 35.25 9.28
C GLU A 31 -5.69 33.79 8.81
N SER A 32 -6.02 33.49 7.54
CA SER A 32 -5.88 32.12 7.00
C SER A 32 -4.45 31.70 6.70
N VAL A 33 -3.53 32.65 6.43
CA VAL A 33 -2.10 32.33 6.30
C VAL A 33 -1.45 32.22 7.68
N SER A 34 -1.90 32.97 8.70
CA SER A 34 -1.39 32.80 10.07
C SER A 34 -1.79 31.45 10.67
N SER A 35 -3.03 30.97 10.45
CA SER A 35 -3.47 29.67 10.97
C SER A 35 -2.84 28.48 10.24
N VAL A 36 -2.52 28.60 8.94
CA VAL A 36 -1.84 27.53 8.17
C VAL A 36 -0.33 27.47 8.48
N THR A 37 0.26 28.58 8.93
CA THR A 37 1.68 28.60 9.34
C THR A 37 1.86 28.00 10.73
N GLU A 38 0.92 28.23 11.66
CA GLU A 38 0.93 27.58 12.97
C GLU A 38 0.62 26.07 12.87
N GLU A 39 -0.36 25.65 12.04
CA GLU A 39 -0.59 24.21 11.79
C GLU A 39 0.57 23.52 11.07
N SER A 40 1.39 24.24 10.28
CA SER A 40 2.58 23.66 9.63
C SER A 40 3.80 23.55 10.55
N GLU A 41 3.89 24.39 11.58
CA GLU A 41 4.90 24.25 12.65
C GLU A 41 4.46 23.18 13.65
N GLU A 42 3.17 23.09 13.96
CA GLU A 42 2.61 22.07 14.86
C GLU A 42 2.51 20.68 14.18
N ALA A 43 2.38 20.61 12.85
CA ALA A 43 2.55 19.38 12.08
C ALA A 43 4.02 18.96 11.89
N LYS A 44 4.98 19.89 12.03
CA LYS A 44 6.40 19.53 12.18
C LYS A 44 6.71 19.03 13.59
N ASN A 45 6.04 19.56 14.61
CA ASN A 45 6.12 19.06 15.99
C ASN A 45 5.30 17.78 16.25
N SER A 46 4.28 17.45 15.46
CA SER A 46 3.59 16.15 15.59
C SER A 46 4.26 15.03 14.81
N ARG A 47 5.15 15.37 13.86
CA ARG A 47 6.09 14.41 13.27
C ARG A 47 7.32 14.14 14.14
N SER A 48 7.50 14.89 15.23
CA SER A 48 8.33 14.48 16.36
C SER A 48 7.61 13.51 17.29
N GLY A 49 6.52 12.85 16.86
CA GLY A 49 6.08 11.58 17.46
C GLY A 49 7.07 10.43 17.25
N PHE A 50 8.11 10.65 16.44
CA PHE A 50 9.34 9.85 16.43
C PHE A 50 10.47 10.54 17.21
N ASP A 51 10.14 11.41 18.16
CA ASP A 51 11.09 11.87 19.18
C ASP A 51 11.27 10.73 20.18
N SER A 52 12.46 10.11 20.10
CA SER A 52 13.12 9.46 21.23
C SER A 52 12.30 8.50 22.11
N GLY A 53 11.50 7.63 21.49
CA GLY A 53 11.10 6.35 22.11
C GLY A 53 12.29 5.38 22.29
N PHE A 54 13.42 5.65 21.64
CA PHE A 54 14.69 5.06 22.04
C PHE A 54 15.09 5.68 23.38
N MET A 55 15.06 4.87 24.44
CA MET A 55 15.65 5.16 25.75
C MET A 55 16.85 6.07 25.57
N ASN A 56 16.70 7.35 25.94
CA ASN A 56 17.86 8.21 26.15
C ASN A 56 18.65 7.53 27.26
N PHE A 57 19.72 6.84 26.91
CA PHE A 57 20.68 6.29 27.85
C PHE A 57 21.69 7.41 28.13
N PRO A 58 21.49 8.26 29.16
CA PRO A 58 22.36 9.40 29.43
C PRO A 58 23.82 8.98 29.71
N GLU A 59 24.03 7.71 30.02
CA GLU A 59 25.32 7.09 30.35
C GLU A 59 25.97 6.37 29.16
N ALA A 60 25.25 6.21 28.04
CA ALA A 60 25.82 5.68 26.82
C ALA A 60 26.50 6.81 26.02
N PRO A 61 27.70 6.57 25.45
CA PRO A 61 28.28 7.52 24.52
C PRO A 61 27.32 7.75 23.35
N LYS A 62 27.08 9.03 23.00
CA LYS A 62 26.28 9.37 21.82
C LYS A 62 26.97 8.75 20.59
N PRO A 63 26.25 7.99 19.75
CA PRO A 63 26.84 7.48 18.53
C PRO A 63 27.24 8.65 17.63
N ASP A 64 28.38 8.51 16.95
CA ASP A 64 28.85 9.52 15.99
C ASP A 64 27.86 9.63 14.82
N GLU A 65 27.28 10.81 14.64
CA GLU A 65 26.25 11.06 13.61
C GLU A 65 26.79 10.77 12.20
N ASP A 66 28.07 11.09 11.92
CA ASP A 66 28.72 10.83 10.63
C ASP A 66 28.83 9.32 10.33
N VAL A 67 29.04 8.50 11.36
CA VAL A 67 29.10 7.04 11.23
C VAL A 67 27.70 6.48 10.96
N LEU A 68 26.67 7.04 11.60
CA LEU A 68 25.28 6.63 11.36
C LEU A 68 24.80 7.03 9.96
N VAL A 69 25.12 8.23 9.50
CA VAL A 69 24.77 8.70 8.15
C VAL A 69 25.46 7.84 7.09
N SER A 70 26.76 7.57 7.23
CA SER A 70 27.48 6.72 6.28
C SER A 70 27.00 5.26 6.27
N GLN A 71 26.60 4.72 7.44
CA GLN A 71 25.96 3.41 7.50
C GLN A 71 24.56 3.42 6.88
N ALA A 72 23.78 4.47 7.11
CA ALA A 72 22.46 4.64 6.52
C ALA A 72 22.53 4.75 4.99
N GLU A 73 23.51 5.48 4.45
CA GLU A 73 23.78 5.54 3.01
C GLU A 73 24.15 4.19 2.41
N LYS A 74 24.89 3.37 3.15
CA LYS A 74 25.27 2.03 2.70
C LYS A 74 24.09 1.05 2.74
N LEU A 75 23.25 1.14 3.77
CA LEU A 75 22.17 0.19 4.01
C LEU A 75 20.87 0.56 3.27
N TRP A 76 20.57 1.85 3.14
CA TRP A 76 19.36 2.37 2.50
C TRP A 76 19.66 3.52 1.54
N PRO A 77 20.48 3.30 0.49
CA PRO A 77 20.85 4.35 -0.46
C PRO A 77 19.61 5.02 -1.08
N HIS A 78 18.59 4.22 -1.44
CA HIS A 78 17.37 4.71 -2.08
C HIS A 78 16.40 5.45 -1.14
N ALA A 79 16.54 5.32 0.18
CA ALA A 79 15.71 6.05 1.13
C ALA A 79 16.21 7.49 1.32
N LEU A 80 17.51 7.71 1.08
CA LEU A 80 18.17 9.01 1.21
C LEU A 80 18.21 9.78 -0.10
N GLU A 81 17.92 9.14 -1.24
CA GLU A 81 17.75 9.83 -2.52
C GLU A 81 16.66 10.93 -2.42
N PRO A 82 16.90 12.13 -2.97
CA PRO A 82 15.90 13.19 -2.99
C PRO A 82 14.61 12.70 -3.63
N ARG A 83 13.52 12.71 -2.86
CA ARG A 83 12.23 12.19 -3.32
C ARG A 83 11.69 13.09 -4.43
N ASP A 84 11.69 12.61 -5.68
CA ASP A 84 10.99 13.28 -6.78
C ASP A 84 9.51 13.48 -6.40
N PRO A 85 9.02 14.73 -6.27
CA PRO A 85 7.63 15.02 -5.91
C PRO A 85 6.62 14.36 -6.87
N HIS A 86 7.01 14.17 -8.13
CA HIS A 86 6.17 13.56 -9.16
C HIS A 86 6.24 12.03 -9.19
N ARG A 87 7.19 11.40 -8.49
CA ARG A 87 7.32 9.93 -8.46
C ARG A 87 6.07 9.27 -7.89
N ARG A 88 5.48 9.86 -6.84
CA ARG A 88 4.23 9.34 -6.25
C ARG A 88 3.07 9.38 -7.25
N GLU A 89 2.99 10.45 -8.03
CA GLU A 89 1.96 10.63 -9.06
C GLU A 89 2.12 9.61 -10.19
N LYS A 90 3.35 9.38 -10.66
CA LYS A 90 3.67 8.38 -11.67
C LYS A 90 3.28 6.97 -11.20
N VAL A 91 3.72 6.59 -10.00
CA VAL A 91 3.38 5.28 -9.41
C VAL A 91 1.86 5.12 -9.28
N ARG A 92 1.13 6.16 -8.85
CA ARG A 92 -0.33 6.08 -8.76
C ARG A 92 -0.97 5.87 -10.13
N LYS A 93 -0.50 6.56 -11.17
CA LYS A 93 -0.99 6.38 -12.54
C LYS A 93 -0.71 4.97 -13.07
N GLU A 94 0.48 4.43 -12.82
CA GLU A 94 0.83 3.06 -13.19
C GLU A 94 -0.10 2.05 -12.52
N TRP A 95 -0.41 2.23 -11.23
CA TRP A 95 -1.38 1.39 -10.52
C TRP A 95 -2.80 1.55 -11.05
N GLN A 96 -3.22 2.77 -11.43
CA GLN A 96 -4.52 3.00 -12.07
C GLN A 96 -4.62 2.31 -13.43
N ASP A 97 -3.56 2.35 -14.22
CA ASP A 97 -3.52 1.69 -15.52
C ASP A 97 -3.49 0.16 -15.36
N PHE A 98 -2.74 -0.36 -14.39
CA PHE A 98 -2.78 -1.76 -14.01
C PHE A 98 -4.18 -2.21 -13.57
N ALA A 99 -4.85 -1.41 -12.73
CA ALA A 99 -6.19 -1.71 -12.23
C ALA A 99 -7.26 -1.74 -13.33
N LYS A 100 -7.05 -1.04 -14.46
CA LYS A 100 -7.94 -1.13 -15.64
C LYS A 100 -7.78 -2.47 -16.37
N VAL A 101 -6.56 -3.00 -16.42
CA VAL A 101 -6.26 -4.27 -17.10
C VAL A 101 -6.66 -5.46 -16.21
N TYR A 102 -6.32 -5.41 -14.92
CA TYR A 102 -6.54 -6.50 -13.97
C TYR A 102 -7.33 -6.06 -12.73
N PRO A 103 -8.62 -5.69 -12.85
CA PRO A 103 -9.40 -5.09 -11.76
C PRO A 103 -9.60 -6.00 -10.53
N LYS A 104 -9.44 -7.31 -10.70
CA LYS A 104 -9.62 -8.32 -9.65
C LYS A 104 -8.32 -8.70 -8.92
N ASN A 105 -7.20 -8.08 -9.29
CA ASN A 105 -5.92 -8.39 -8.71
C ASN A 105 -5.85 -7.99 -7.23
N ILE A 106 -5.38 -8.92 -6.38
CA ILE A 106 -5.40 -8.73 -4.93
C ILE A 106 -4.38 -7.67 -4.45
N TYR A 107 -3.33 -7.40 -5.22
CA TYR A 107 -2.26 -6.46 -4.85
C TYR A 107 -2.58 -5.00 -5.15
N ILE A 108 -3.67 -4.72 -5.87
CA ILE A 108 -4.10 -3.34 -6.12
C ILE A 108 -4.43 -2.66 -4.78
N PRO A 109 -3.84 -1.48 -4.50
CA PRO A 109 -4.18 -0.72 -3.29
C PRO A 109 -5.67 -0.39 -3.21
N ASN A 110 -6.22 -0.45 -2.00
CA ASN A 110 -7.66 -0.18 -1.75
C ASN A 110 -8.10 1.21 -2.22
N GLU A 111 -7.19 2.20 -2.23
CA GLU A 111 -7.44 3.57 -2.72
C GLU A 111 -7.74 3.62 -4.23
N ILE A 112 -7.27 2.64 -4.98
CA ILE A 112 -7.34 2.58 -6.45
C ILE A 112 -8.35 1.54 -6.91
N ARG A 113 -8.58 0.50 -6.10
CA ARG A 113 -9.57 -0.53 -6.38
C ARG A 113 -10.97 0.08 -6.49
N GLY A 114 -11.77 -0.46 -7.40
CA GLY A 114 -13.19 -0.09 -7.49
C GLY A 114 -13.93 -0.38 -6.19
N THR A 115 -15.02 0.35 -5.94
CA THR A 115 -15.88 0.10 -4.78
C THR A 115 -16.50 -1.29 -4.88
N LEU A 116 -16.14 -2.17 -3.95
CA LEU A 116 -16.77 -3.48 -3.79
C LEU A 116 -18.17 -3.30 -3.21
N THR A 117 -19.08 -4.20 -3.58
CA THR A 117 -20.36 -4.30 -2.88
C THR A 117 -20.17 -4.90 -1.49
N ALA A 118 -21.06 -4.59 -0.54
CA ALA A 118 -20.97 -5.15 0.82
C ALA A 118 -20.98 -6.69 0.84
N ALA A 119 -21.61 -7.33 -0.15
CA ALA A 119 -21.61 -8.79 -0.30
C ALA A 119 -20.24 -9.33 -0.74
N GLU A 120 -19.57 -8.66 -1.68
CA GLU A 120 -18.24 -9.04 -2.15
C GLU A 120 -17.17 -8.80 -1.08
N GLU A 121 -17.26 -7.69 -0.36
CA GLU A 121 -16.36 -7.40 0.76
C GLU A 121 -16.48 -8.46 1.86
N LYS A 122 -17.71 -8.80 2.25
CA LYS A 122 -17.95 -9.87 3.21
C LYS A 122 -17.39 -11.21 2.75
N SER A 123 -17.61 -11.58 1.48
CA SER A 123 -17.08 -12.83 0.92
C SER A 123 -15.55 -12.85 0.86
N ALA A 124 -14.92 -11.69 0.59
CA ALA A 124 -13.47 -11.56 0.59
C ALA A 124 -12.88 -11.74 1.98
N ILE A 125 -13.51 -11.15 3.00
CA ILE A 125 -13.12 -11.32 4.41
C ILE A 125 -13.29 -12.78 4.84
N GLU A 126 -14.43 -13.40 4.55
CA GLU A 126 -14.67 -14.82 4.90
C GLU A 126 -13.63 -15.76 4.26
N THR A 127 -13.25 -15.49 3.01
CA THR A 127 -12.21 -16.26 2.31
C THR A 127 -10.84 -16.05 2.95
N LEU A 128 -10.52 -14.81 3.35
CA LEU A 128 -9.25 -14.48 4.01
C LEU A 128 -9.16 -15.10 5.40
N ASP A 129 -10.24 -15.10 6.17
CA ASP A 129 -10.31 -15.72 7.49
C ASP A 129 -10.17 -17.25 7.38
N ALA A 130 -10.83 -17.88 6.40
CA ALA A 130 -10.66 -19.29 6.11
C ALA A 130 -9.19 -19.61 5.74
N TYR A 131 -8.61 -18.83 4.82
CA TYR A 131 -7.22 -18.99 4.42
C TYR A 131 -6.26 -18.89 5.61
N THR A 132 -6.34 -17.81 6.38
CA THR A 132 -5.42 -17.54 7.50
C THR A 132 -5.55 -18.58 8.60
N SER A 133 -6.77 -19.03 8.92
CA SER A 133 -6.99 -20.06 9.93
C SER A 133 -6.39 -21.41 9.53
N ILE A 134 -6.51 -21.82 8.26
CA ILE A 134 -5.97 -23.08 7.74
C ILE A 134 -4.46 -23.00 7.61
N ASP A 135 -3.92 -21.88 7.10
CA ASP A 135 -2.48 -21.65 6.98
C ASP A 135 -1.82 -21.67 8.37
N ALA A 136 -2.45 -21.10 9.39
CA ALA A 136 -1.99 -21.17 10.77
C ALA A 136 -2.00 -22.62 11.32
N LYS A 137 -3.04 -23.42 11.00
CA LYS A 137 -3.08 -24.85 11.37
C LYS A 137 -1.92 -25.61 10.71
N PHE A 138 -1.70 -25.44 9.41
CA PHE A 138 -0.61 -26.09 8.68
C PHE A 138 0.78 -25.64 9.17
N ALA A 139 0.96 -24.35 9.45
CA ALA A 139 2.19 -23.83 10.04
C ALA A 139 2.45 -24.43 11.43
N SER A 140 1.41 -24.54 12.26
CA SER A 140 1.49 -25.17 13.58
C SER A 140 1.86 -26.66 13.47
N MET A 141 1.24 -27.41 12.55
CA MET A 141 1.59 -28.81 12.28
C MET A 141 3.05 -28.95 11.85
N ASN A 142 3.50 -28.14 10.89
CA ASN A 142 4.87 -28.17 10.40
C ASN A 142 5.90 -27.82 11.49
N ALA A 143 5.59 -26.83 12.33
CA ALA A 143 6.42 -26.48 13.47
C ALA A 143 6.49 -27.62 14.50
N ALA A 144 5.33 -28.19 14.86
CA ALA A 144 5.26 -29.30 15.78
C ALA A 144 6.07 -30.51 15.28
N SER A 145 6.00 -30.83 13.98
CA SER A 145 6.83 -31.91 13.39
C SER A 145 8.33 -31.59 13.41
N LYS A 146 8.73 -30.34 13.18
CA LYS A 146 10.15 -29.94 13.17
C LYS A 146 10.79 -29.93 14.56
N TYR A 147 10.02 -29.58 15.59
CA TYR A 147 10.51 -29.41 16.96
C TYR A 147 10.08 -30.55 17.92
N ALA A 148 9.48 -31.62 17.40
CA ALA A 148 9.12 -32.78 18.21
C ALA A 148 10.38 -33.49 18.73
N ASN A 149 10.36 -33.84 20.01
CA ASN A 149 11.41 -34.67 20.58
C ASN A 149 11.31 -36.09 19.99
N PRO A 150 12.45 -36.76 19.71
CA PRO A 150 12.44 -38.14 19.24
C PRO A 150 11.64 -39.04 20.19
N GLY A 151 10.67 -39.79 19.67
CA GLY A 151 9.81 -40.70 20.44
C GLY A 151 8.56 -40.06 21.07
N THR A 152 8.32 -38.76 20.85
CA THR A 152 7.06 -38.10 21.25
C THR A 152 6.20 -37.78 20.04
N GLU A 153 4.91 -38.05 20.12
CA GLU A 153 3.96 -37.66 19.08
C GLU A 153 3.77 -36.13 19.12
N PRO A 154 3.90 -35.41 17.99
CA PRO A 154 3.73 -33.97 17.96
C PRO A 154 2.29 -33.59 18.39
N THR A 155 2.16 -32.71 19.38
CA THR A 155 0.86 -32.11 19.71
C THR A 155 0.57 -31.01 18.69
N ALA A 156 -0.19 -31.35 17.65
CA ALA A 156 -0.60 -30.43 16.59
C ALA A 156 -2.12 -30.51 16.35
N PRO A 157 -2.76 -29.43 15.87
CA PRO A 157 -4.13 -29.50 15.37
C PRO A 157 -4.23 -30.58 14.28
N ASN A 158 -5.31 -31.35 14.29
CA ASN A 158 -5.41 -32.52 13.45
C ASN A 158 -5.87 -32.10 12.04
N GLN A 159 -5.36 -32.74 10.99
CA GLN A 159 -5.74 -32.40 9.61
C GLN A 159 -7.24 -32.65 9.34
N LYS A 160 -7.88 -33.48 10.18
CA LYS A 160 -9.33 -33.74 10.19
C LYS A 160 -10.19 -32.56 10.66
N ASP A 161 -9.58 -31.51 11.22
CA ASP A 161 -10.27 -30.33 11.75
C ASP A 161 -10.51 -29.26 10.66
N VAL A 162 -10.39 -29.62 9.38
CA VAL A 162 -10.65 -28.73 8.23
C VAL A 162 -11.71 -29.37 7.34
N SER A 163 -12.83 -28.67 7.13
CA SER A 163 -13.89 -29.13 6.24
C SER A 163 -13.48 -29.04 4.77
N ALA A 164 -14.13 -29.83 3.90
CA ALA A 164 -13.88 -29.77 2.46
C ALA A 164 -14.18 -28.37 1.88
N LYS A 165 -15.23 -27.69 2.36
CA LYS A 165 -15.55 -26.30 1.97
C LYS A 165 -14.42 -25.33 2.33
N GLU A 166 -13.88 -25.42 3.54
CA GLU A 166 -12.75 -24.61 4.00
C GLU A 166 -11.48 -24.88 3.18
N MET A 167 -11.20 -26.15 2.86
CA MET A 167 -10.10 -26.53 1.97
C MET A 167 -10.27 -25.93 0.57
N THR A 168 -11.49 -25.95 0.00
CA THR A 168 -11.77 -25.33 -1.29
C THR A 168 -11.49 -23.82 -1.24
N GLN A 169 -11.96 -23.12 -0.21
CA GLN A 169 -11.72 -21.68 -0.04
C GLN A 169 -10.22 -21.36 0.13
N TYR A 170 -9.48 -22.19 0.86
CA TYR A 170 -8.02 -22.07 0.98
C TYR A 170 -7.32 -22.14 -0.38
N PHE A 171 -7.66 -23.15 -1.19
CA PHE A 171 -7.07 -23.30 -2.52
C PHE A 171 -7.52 -22.20 -3.48
N ASP A 172 -8.77 -21.74 -3.40
CA ASP A 172 -9.26 -20.62 -4.20
C ASP A 172 -8.46 -19.36 -3.94
N TYR A 173 -8.23 -19.02 -2.68
CA TYR A 173 -7.41 -17.87 -2.30
C TYR A 173 -5.97 -18.03 -2.81
N LYS A 174 -5.35 -19.20 -2.60
CA LYS A 174 -3.98 -19.46 -3.09
C LYS A 174 -3.86 -19.37 -4.60
N ILE A 175 -4.82 -19.91 -5.34
CA ILE A 175 -4.87 -19.81 -6.80
C ILE A 175 -4.98 -18.35 -7.22
N GLN A 176 -5.89 -17.58 -6.61
CA GLN A 176 -6.06 -16.16 -6.90
C GLN A 176 -4.80 -15.34 -6.56
N GLU A 177 -4.10 -15.65 -5.47
CA GLU A 177 -2.83 -15.03 -5.08
C GLU A 177 -1.76 -15.24 -6.16
N ILE A 178 -1.58 -16.48 -6.61
CA ILE A 178 -0.57 -16.84 -7.61
C ILE A 178 -0.92 -16.23 -8.98
N GLU A 179 -2.19 -16.29 -9.39
CA GLU A 179 -2.66 -15.63 -10.61
C GLU A 179 -2.39 -14.12 -10.56
N SER A 180 -2.71 -13.48 -9.42
CA SER A 180 -2.46 -12.05 -9.24
C SER A 180 -0.96 -11.69 -9.29
N ARG A 181 -0.08 -12.56 -8.80
CA ARG A 181 1.39 -12.36 -8.92
C ARG A 181 1.86 -12.46 -10.36
N ILE A 182 1.35 -13.45 -11.10
CA ILE A 182 1.68 -13.63 -12.51
C ILE A 182 1.24 -12.39 -13.31
N GLU A 183 0.01 -11.92 -13.12
CA GLU A 183 -0.52 -10.70 -13.78
C GLU A 183 0.36 -9.48 -13.50
N LEU A 184 0.80 -9.29 -12.25
CA LEU A 184 1.66 -8.18 -11.87
C LEU A 184 3.03 -8.25 -12.58
N LEU A 185 3.65 -9.44 -12.62
CA LEU A 185 4.92 -9.64 -13.31
C LEU A 185 4.77 -9.46 -14.83
N GLU A 186 3.73 -10.03 -15.43
CA GLU A 186 3.45 -9.90 -16.86
C GLU A 186 3.20 -8.43 -17.25
N TYR A 187 2.42 -7.69 -16.47
CA TYR A 187 2.22 -6.26 -16.68
C TYR A 187 3.52 -5.46 -16.54
N THR A 188 4.31 -5.76 -15.51
CA THR A 188 5.59 -5.09 -15.27
C THR A 188 6.55 -5.34 -16.42
N MET A 189 6.62 -6.57 -16.94
CA MET A 189 7.44 -6.88 -18.11
C MET A 189 6.99 -6.16 -19.39
N GLU A 190 5.68 -5.95 -19.57
CA GLU A 190 5.16 -5.28 -20.77
C GLU A 190 5.34 -3.76 -20.72
N LYS A 191 5.12 -3.14 -19.55
CA LYS A 191 5.04 -1.68 -19.41
C LYS A 191 6.28 -1.06 -18.79
N ALA A 192 7.03 -1.78 -17.95
CA ALA A 192 8.23 -1.26 -17.33
C ALA A 192 9.46 -1.50 -18.21
N ARG A 193 10.40 -0.55 -18.16
CA ARG A 193 11.71 -0.71 -18.78
C ARG A 193 12.63 -1.48 -17.83
N LEU A 194 12.38 -2.79 -17.72
CA LEU A 194 13.23 -3.69 -16.95
C LEU A 194 14.60 -3.83 -17.60
N SER A 195 15.63 -3.98 -16.78
CA SER A 195 16.95 -4.44 -17.25
C SER A 195 16.88 -5.89 -17.72
N SER A 196 17.86 -6.33 -18.52
CA SER A 196 17.90 -7.71 -19.03
C SER A 196 17.97 -8.77 -17.93
N ILE A 197 18.58 -8.43 -16.79
CA ILE A 197 18.65 -9.30 -15.61
C ILE A 197 17.27 -9.42 -14.97
N GLU A 198 16.60 -8.28 -14.73
CA GLU A 198 15.26 -8.25 -14.14
C GLU A 198 14.24 -8.98 -15.02
N GLU A 199 14.32 -8.82 -16.35
CA GLU A 199 13.45 -9.51 -17.29
C GLU A 199 13.66 -11.04 -17.26
N SER A 200 14.92 -11.49 -17.19
CA SER A 200 15.25 -12.91 -17.07
C SER A 200 14.74 -13.51 -15.76
N THR A 201 14.93 -12.80 -14.64
CA THR A 201 14.41 -13.20 -13.34
C THR A 201 12.88 -13.29 -13.36
N ALA A 202 12.19 -12.26 -13.88
CA ALA A 202 10.74 -12.26 -13.98
C ALA A 202 10.19 -13.43 -14.82
N LYS A 203 10.88 -13.79 -15.92
CA LYS A 203 10.51 -14.97 -16.74
C LYS A 203 10.62 -16.28 -15.96
N ASN A 204 11.69 -16.45 -15.20
CA ASN A 204 11.89 -17.63 -14.37
C ASN A 204 10.84 -17.72 -13.26
N ASP A 205 10.53 -16.58 -12.62
CA ASP A 205 9.50 -16.49 -11.59
C ASP A 205 8.13 -16.85 -12.16
N ILE A 206 7.75 -16.29 -13.31
CA ILE A 206 6.49 -16.63 -14.01
C ILE A 206 6.42 -18.13 -14.32
N ALA A 207 7.51 -18.74 -14.80
CA ALA A 207 7.53 -20.17 -15.10
C ALA A 207 7.33 -21.03 -13.83
N SER A 208 7.98 -20.66 -12.72
CA SER A 208 7.82 -21.33 -11.43
C SER A 208 6.39 -21.19 -10.89
N LEU A 209 5.85 -19.96 -10.92
CA LEU A 209 4.48 -19.66 -10.47
C LEU A 209 3.43 -20.39 -11.31
N LYS A 210 3.62 -20.50 -12.64
CA LYS A 210 2.70 -21.26 -13.51
C LYS A 210 2.71 -22.76 -13.17
N LYS A 211 3.86 -23.32 -12.79
CA LYS A 211 3.95 -24.71 -12.33
C LYS A 211 3.25 -24.90 -10.98
N GLU A 212 3.46 -23.98 -10.04
CA GLU A 212 2.77 -23.99 -8.75
C GLU A 212 1.25 -23.87 -8.92
N LEU A 213 0.80 -22.97 -9.80
CA LEU A 213 -0.61 -22.77 -10.13
C LEU A 213 -1.26 -24.06 -10.68
N ALA A 214 -0.58 -24.77 -11.58
CA ALA A 214 -1.08 -26.04 -12.11
C ALA A 214 -1.23 -27.07 -10.99
N ASN A 215 -0.22 -27.21 -10.13
CA ASN A 215 -0.27 -28.12 -8.99
C ASN A 215 -1.41 -27.77 -8.02
N LEU A 216 -1.60 -26.49 -7.70
CA LEU A 216 -2.69 -26.06 -6.82
C LEU A 216 -4.07 -26.37 -7.43
N LYS A 217 -4.24 -26.21 -8.74
CA LYS A 217 -5.48 -26.58 -9.45
C LYS A 217 -5.71 -28.10 -9.41
N ASP A 218 -4.67 -28.90 -9.60
CA ASP A 218 -4.74 -30.36 -9.54
C ASP A 218 -5.07 -30.87 -8.14
N VAL A 219 -4.47 -30.28 -7.10
CA VAL A 219 -4.77 -30.62 -5.69
C VAL A 219 -6.19 -30.19 -5.33
N LYS A 220 -6.61 -28.99 -5.75
CA LYS A 220 -7.99 -28.52 -5.53
C LYS A 220 -9.02 -29.48 -6.15
N ALA A 221 -8.74 -30.01 -7.34
CA ALA A 221 -9.62 -30.97 -8.01
C ALA A 221 -9.81 -32.29 -7.24
N GLN A 222 -8.93 -32.60 -6.29
CA GLN A 222 -9.02 -33.79 -5.43
C GLN A 222 -9.84 -33.53 -4.16
N VAL A 223 -10.17 -32.27 -3.85
CA VAL A 223 -11.01 -31.94 -2.70
C VAL A 223 -12.44 -32.44 -2.98
N PRO A 224 -13.05 -33.22 -2.08
CA PRO A 224 -14.41 -33.71 -2.27
C PRO A 224 -15.41 -32.56 -2.44
N ASN A 225 -16.21 -32.61 -3.51
CA ASN A 225 -17.38 -31.76 -3.63
C ASN A 225 -18.37 -32.19 -2.54
N SER A 226 -18.55 -31.33 -1.53
CA SER A 226 -19.48 -31.56 -0.43
C SER A 226 -20.93 -31.53 -0.89
#